data_AF-A0A6B0X088-F1
#
_entry.id   AF-A0A6B0X088-F1
#
_cell.length_a   1.000
_cell.length_b   1.000
_cell.length_c   1.000
_cell.angle_alpha   90.00
_cell.angle_beta   90.00
_cell.angle_gamma   90.00
#
_symmetry.space_group_name_H-M   'P 1'
#
loop_
_entity.id
_entity.type
_entity.pdbx_description
1 polymer ?
#
loop_
_entity_poly.entity_id
_entity_poly.type
_entity_poly.pdbx_seq_one_letter_code
_entity_poly.pdbx_strand_id
1 'polypeptide(L)'
;AEEYLQKALLLDPEDADINGNYALILLQQGYFERAKTFIDNAFQHIHPLEKELELSLWFYRYACLYQDYPESKSKIEGLLQDEVRSPRLPLESLLETVKQTVQHPEYDQVAKLAKQISEA
;
A
#
# COMPACT_ATOMS: atom_id res chain seq x y z
N ALA A 1 -14.82 -8.65 0.58
CA ALA A 1 -13.55 -8.41 1.29
C ALA A 1 -13.75 -7.40 2.41
N GLU A 2 -14.31 -6.22 2.11
CA GLU A 2 -14.44 -5.13 3.10
C GLU A 2 -15.18 -5.51 4.40
N GLU A 3 -16.37 -6.10 4.33
CA GLU A 3 -17.14 -6.47 5.54
C GLU A 3 -16.38 -7.44 6.47
N TYR A 4 -15.60 -8.36 5.89
CA TYR A 4 -14.77 -9.28 6.67
C TYR A 4 -13.61 -8.57 7.36
N LEU A 5 -12.96 -7.64 6.68
CA LEU A 5 -11.88 -6.83 7.26
C LEU A 5 -12.39 -5.88 8.34
N GLN A 6 -13.57 -5.29 8.16
CA GLN A 6 -14.21 -4.49 9.22
C GLN A 6 -14.50 -5.33 10.47
N LYS A 7 -14.99 -6.57 10.31
CA LYS A 7 -15.15 -7.50 11.46
C LYS A 7 -13.82 -7.89 12.08
N ALA A 8 -12.78 -8.10 11.27
CA ALA A 8 -11.45 -8.44 11.75
C ALA A 8 -10.83 -7.27 12.54
N LEU A 9 -10.98 -6.03 12.07
CA LEU A 9 -10.57 -4.80 12.80
C LEU A 9 -11.27 -4.64 14.15
N LEU A 10 -12.50 -5.14 14.30
CA LEU A 10 -13.20 -5.12 15.59
C LEU A 10 -12.61 -6.14 16.58
N LEU A 11 -12.01 -7.22 16.07
CA LEU A 11 -11.41 -8.28 16.88
C LEU A 11 -9.95 -7.95 17.21
N ASP A 12 -9.21 -7.44 16.23
CA ASP A 12 -7.83 -7.00 16.37
C ASP A 12 -7.61 -5.70 15.57
N PRO A 13 -7.72 -4.53 16.22
CA PRO A 13 -7.54 -3.24 15.56
C PRO A 13 -6.07 -2.91 15.25
N GLU A 14 -5.13 -3.63 15.85
CA GLU A 14 -3.68 -3.35 15.73
C GLU A 14 -3.00 -4.25 14.70
N ASP A 15 -3.68 -5.29 14.22
CA ASP A 15 -3.15 -6.20 13.19
C ASP A 15 -2.75 -5.45 11.90
N ALA A 16 -1.45 -5.49 11.57
CA ALA A 16 -0.89 -4.72 10.47
C ALA A 16 -1.37 -5.20 9.10
N ASP A 17 -1.61 -6.50 8.92
CA ASP A 17 -2.11 -7.08 7.68
C ASP A 17 -3.56 -6.65 7.42
N ILE A 18 -4.41 -6.69 8.45
CA ILE A 18 -5.80 -6.25 8.37
C ILE A 18 -5.85 -4.76 8.03
N ASN A 19 -5.05 -3.95 8.72
CA ASN A 19 -4.96 -2.51 8.48
C ASN A 19 -4.45 -2.20 7.07
N GLY A 20 -3.40 -2.88 6.59
CA GLY A 20 -2.86 -2.71 5.25
C GLY A 20 -3.82 -3.13 4.14
N ASN A 21 -4.53 -4.25 4.32
CA ASN A 21 -5.55 -4.72 3.37
C ASN A 21 -6.77 -3.78 3.34
N TYR A 22 -7.21 -3.29 4.50
CA TYR A 22 -8.32 -2.34 4.55
C TYR A 22 -7.94 -0.98 3.93
N ALA A 23 -6.71 -0.52 4.17
CA ALA A 23 -6.17 0.67 3.52
C ALA A 23 -6.20 0.59 2.00
N LEU A 24 -5.80 -0.54 1.40
CA LEU A 24 -5.86 -0.74 -0.06
C LEU A 24 -7.28 -0.54 -0.60
N ILE A 25 -8.29 -1.12 0.07
CA ILE A 25 -9.70 -0.96 -0.34
C ILE A 25 -10.10 0.52 -0.28
N LEU A 26 -9.74 1.22 0.79
CA LEU A 26 -10.04 2.65 0.94
C LEU A 26 -9.36 3.49 -0.15
N LEU A 27 -8.11 3.18 -0.52
CA LEU A 27 -7.40 3.86 -1.60
C LEU A 27 -8.09 3.63 -2.95
N GLN A 28 -8.47 2.39 -3.26
CA GLN A 28 -9.20 2.05 -4.48
C GLN A 28 -10.53 2.81 -4.57
N GLN A 29 -11.20 3.03 -3.44
CA GLN A 29 -12.44 3.83 -3.34
C GLN A 29 -12.20 5.36 -3.32
N GLY A 30 -10.95 5.83 -3.26
CA GLY A 30 -10.61 7.25 -3.22
C GLY A 30 -10.68 7.90 -1.83
N TYR A 31 -10.81 7.11 -0.75
CA TYR A 31 -10.83 7.60 0.63
C TYR A 31 -9.41 7.74 1.21
N PHE A 32 -8.58 8.59 0.61
CA PHE A 32 -7.14 8.71 0.90
C PHE A 32 -6.82 9.06 2.37
N GLU A 33 -7.52 10.04 2.94
CA GLU A 33 -7.30 10.45 4.35
C GLU A 33 -7.63 9.31 5.33
N ARG A 34 -8.70 8.56 5.06
CA ARG A 34 -9.03 7.38 5.88
C ARG A 34 -7.98 6.31 5.71
N ALA A 35 -7.57 6.02 4.47
CA ALA A 35 -6.55 5.03 4.18
C ALA A 35 -5.23 5.34 4.88
N LYS A 36 -4.83 6.62 4.92
CA LYS A 36 -3.62 7.09 5.61
C LYS A 36 -3.60 6.67 7.09
N THR A 37 -4.71 6.82 7.82
CA THR A 37 -4.81 6.38 9.21
C THR A 37 -4.54 4.88 9.37
N PHE A 38 -5.11 4.05 8.49
CA PHE A 38 -4.88 2.60 8.53
C PHE A 38 -3.45 2.22 8.11
N ILE A 39 -2.87 2.94 7.14
CA ILE A 39 -1.46 2.75 6.75
C ILE A 39 -0.53 3.10 7.91
N ASP A 40 -0.75 4.23 8.57
CA ASP A 40 0.06 4.66 9.71
C ASP A 40 -0.06 3.66 10.87
N ASN A 41 -1.26 3.14 11.13
CA ASN A 41 -1.47 2.09 12.12
C ASN A 41 -0.75 0.79 11.73
N ALA A 42 -0.86 0.35 10.48
CA ALA A 42 -0.14 -0.82 9.99
C ALA A 42 1.38 -0.68 10.17
N PHE A 43 1.95 0.50 9.88
CA PHE A 43 3.38 0.77 10.10
C PHE A 43 3.79 0.77 11.58
N GLN A 44 2.90 1.10 12.52
CA GLN A 44 3.20 1.07 13.95
C GLN A 44 3.30 -0.36 14.49
N HIS A 45 2.56 -1.29 13.88
CA HIS A 45 2.40 -2.65 14.36
C HIS A 45 3.04 -3.72 13.46
N ILE A 46 3.60 -3.33 12.32
CA ILE A 46 4.28 -4.26 11.40
C ILE A 46 5.46 -4.96 12.08
N HIS A 47 5.53 -6.27 11.94
CA HIS A 47 6.67 -7.02 12.43
C HIS A 47 7.87 -6.87 11.48
N PRO A 48 9.12 -6.78 12.00
CA PRO A 48 10.32 -6.62 11.15
C PRO A 48 10.56 -7.72 10.10
N LEU A 49 9.87 -8.87 10.25
CA LEU A 49 9.94 -9.98 9.31
C LEU A 49 8.93 -9.85 8.15
N GLU A 50 7.95 -8.96 8.26
CA GLU A 50 6.86 -8.75 7.30
C GLU A 50 7.27 -7.77 6.19
N LYS A 51 8.44 -7.99 5.60
CA LYS A 51 8.98 -7.12 4.52
C LYS A 51 8.03 -6.99 3.32
N GLU A 52 7.25 -8.03 3.03
CA GLU A 52 6.23 -8.02 1.95
C GLU A 52 5.13 -6.97 2.23
N LEU A 53 4.64 -6.92 3.48
CA LEU A 53 3.67 -5.92 3.91
C LEU A 53 4.30 -4.53 3.92
N GLU A 54 5.54 -4.40 4.39
CA GLU A 54 6.27 -3.12 4.42
C GLU A 54 6.38 -2.53 3.01
N LEU A 55 6.77 -3.36 2.02
CA LEU A 55 6.84 -2.98 0.61
C LEU A 55 5.50 -2.48 0.08
N SER A 56 4.42 -3.18 0.42
CA SER A 56 3.06 -2.83 0.00
C SER A 56 2.61 -1.49 0.59
N LEU A 57 2.85 -1.26 1.88
CA LEU A 57 2.50 -0.01 2.56
C LEU A 57 3.30 1.19 2.01
N TRP A 58 4.58 1.01 1.73
CA TRP A 58 5.38 2.04 1.05
C TRP A 58 4.88 2.31 -0.36
N PHE A 59 4.49 1.27 -1.10
CA PHE A 59 3.90 1.43 -2.42
C PHE A 59 2.61 2.24 -2.38
N TYR A 60 1.73 2.00 -1.39
CA TYR A 60 0.51 2.78 -1.21
C TYR A 60 0.80 4.27 -0.96
N ARG A 61 1.77 4.55 -0.07
CA ARG A 61 2.21 5.92 0.19
C ARG A 61 2.78 6.59 -1.05
N TYR A 62 3.61 5.89 -1.83
CA TYR A 62 4.11 6.42 -3.09
C TYR A 62 3.00 6.62 -4.13
N ALA A 63 2.08 5.68 -4.28
CA ALA A 63 1.06 5.75 -5.33
C ALA A 63 0.02 6.84 -5.07
N CYS A 64 -0.44 6.99 -3.82
CA CYS A 64 -1.59 7.82 -3.49
C CYS A 64 -1.29 8.99 -2.54
N LEU A 65 -0.22 8.92 -1.75
CA LEU A 65 0.10 9.89 -0.69
C LEU A 65 1.50 10.52 -0.88
N TYR A 66 2.02 10.54 -2.11
CA TYR A 66 3.41 10.92 -2.41
C TYR A 66 3.82 12.32 -1.94
N GLN A 67 2.85 13.23 -1.78
CA GLN A 67 3.11 14.59 -1.29
C GLN A 67 3.52 14.60 0.19
N ASP A 68 2.97 13.67 0.98
CA ASP A 68 3.25 13.56 2.41
C ASP A 68 4.50 12.72 2.70
N TYR A 69 4.86 11.80 1.79
CA TYR A 69 5.91 10.81 2.01
C TYR A 69 6.90 10.74 0.81
N PRO A 70 7.73 11.78 0.60
CA PRO A 70 8.69 11.83 -0.50
C PRO A 70 9.74 10.70 -0.46
N GLU A 71 9.99 10.10 0.70
CA GLU A 71 10.92 8.99 0.89
C GLU A 71 10.40 7.64 0.37
N SER A 72 9.09 7.52 0.11
CA SER A 72 8.43 6.24 -0.19
C SER A 72 9.08 5.52 -1.37
N LYS A 73 9.46 6.25 -2.42
CA LYS A 73 10.14 5.71 -3.59
C LYS A 73 11.45 5.02 -3.23
N SER A 74 12.31 5.70 -2.46
CA SER A 74 13.61 5.16 -2.06
C SER A 74 13.46 3.92 -1.17
N LYS A 75 12.44 3.88 -0.31
CA LYS A 75 12.12 2.71 0.52
C LYS A 75 11.69 1.51 -0.31
N ILE A 76 10.81 1.71 -1.29
CA ILE A 76 10.39 0.66 -2.23
C ILE A 76 11.61 0.13 -2.99
N GLU A 77 12.45 1.01 -3.53
CA GLU A 77 13.64 0.60 -4.28
C GLU A 77 14.62 -0.22 -3.43
N GLY A 78 14.82 0.13 -2.16
CA GLY A 78 15.64 -0.64 -1.23
C GLY A 78 15.07 -2.04 -0.96
N LEU A 79 13.77 -2.16 -0.72
CA LEU A 79 13.12 -3.46 -0.52
C LEU A 79 13.14 -4.32 -1.79
N LEU A 80 13.01 -3.71 -2.97
CA LEU A 80 13.11 -4.43 -4.23
C LEU A 80 14.54 -4.93 -4.51
N GLN A 81 15.58 -4.19 -4.07
CA GLN A 81 16.98 -4.60 -4.12
C GLN A 81 17.26 -5.79 -3.19
N ASP A 82 16.58 -5.84 -2.04
CA ASP A 82 16.57 -6.98 -1.10
C ASP A 82 15.77 -8.20 -1.64
N GLU A 83 15.40 -8.21 -2.92
CA GLU A 83 14.59 -9.26 -3.58
C GLU A 83 13.19 -9.47 -2.98
N VAL A 84 12.69 -8.50 -2.18
CA VAL A 84 11.34 -8.56 -1.63
C VAL A 84 10.32 -8.30 -2.74
N ARG A 85 9.28 -9.13 -2.81
CA ARG A 85 8.17 -9.03 -3.77
C ARG A 85 6.84 -9.26 -3.05
N SER A 86 5.76 -8.77 -3.64
CA SER A 86 4.39 -9.05 -3.19
C SER A 86 3.51 -9.47 -4.39
N PRO A 87 3.65 -10.71 -4.87
CA PRO A 87 2.94 -11.18 -6.07
C PRO A 87 1.43 -11.30 -5.88
N ARG A 88 0.96 -11.36 -4.63
CA ARG A 88 -0.47 -11.53 -4.30
C ARG A 88 -1.23 -10.21 -4.22
N LEU A 89 -0.55 -9.08 -4.41
CA LEU A 89 -1.12 -7.76 -4.20
C LEU A 89 -1.96 -7.29 -5.41
N PRO A 90 -3.29 -7.07 -5.26
CA PRO A 90 -4.14 -6.67 -6.37
C PRO A 90 -4.03 -5.17 -6.65
N LEU A 91 -3.04 -4.79 -7.47
CA LEU A 91 -2.70 -3.40 -7.77
C LEU A 91 -3.48 -2.78 -8.93
N GLU A 92 -4.17 -3.56 -9.76
CA GLU A 92 -4.80 -3.05 -10.99
C GLU A 92 -5.82 -1.94 -10.71
N SER A 93 -6.75 -2.19 -9.78
CA SER A 93 -7.75 -1.19 -9.37
C SER A 93 -7.11 0.03 -8.70
N LEU A 94 -5.99 -0.16 -7.99
CA LEU A 94 -5.26 0.97 -7.40
C LEU A 94 -4.65 1.86 -8.49
N LEU A 95 -4.04 1.26 -9.52
CA LEU A 95 -3.46 2.00 -10.65
C LEU A 95 -4.53 2.81 -11.41
N GLU A 96 -5.74 2.27 -11.57
CA GLU A 96 -6.86 3.02 -12.14
C GLU A 96 -7.18 4.26 -11.31
N THR A 97 -7.30 4.12 -9.99
CA THR A 97 -7.56 5.26 -9.08
C THR A 97 -6.41 6.26 -9.10
N VAL A 98 -5.15 5.80 -9.16
CA VAL A 98 -3.99 6.69 -9.27
C VAL A 98 -4.05 7.50 -10.57
N LYS A 99 -4.42 6.87 -11.68
CA LYS A 99 -4.51 7.52 -12.99
C LYS A 99 -5.66 8.54 -13.07
N GLN A 100 -6.81 8.19 -12.52
CA GLN A 100 -8.04 8.98 -12.67
C GLN A 100 -8.20 10.08 -11.60
N THR A 101 -7.86 9.75 -10.35
CA THR A 101 -8.15 10.62 -9.20
C THR A 101 -6.90 11.30 -8.68
N VAL A 102 -5.85 10.53 -8.36
CA VAL A 102 -4.63 11.08 -7.75
C VAL A 102 -3.83 11.91 -8.76
N GLN A 103 -3.81 11.48 -10.03
CA GLN A 103 -3.02 12.07 -11.11
C GLN A 103 -1.55 12.21 -10.71
N HIS A 104 -0.95 11.10 -10.25
CA HIS A 104 0.44 11.09 -9.81
C HIS A 104 1.38 11.58 -10.93
N PRO A 105 2.27 12.56 -10.68
CA PRO A 105 3.11 13.17 -11.71
C PRO A 105 4.07 12.17 -12.37
N GLU A 106 4.54 11.17 -11.62
CA GLU A 106 5.35 10.05 -12.12
C GLU A 106 4.53 8.76 -12.33
N TYR A 107 3.30 8.83 -12.85
CA TYR A 107 2.43 7.65 -13.01
C TYR A 107 3.12 6.46 -13.70
N ASP A 108 3.92 6.70 -14.74
CA ASP A 108 4.65 5.63 -15.44
C ASP A 108 5.62 4.88 -14.51
N GLN A 109 6.22 5.58 -13.55
CA GLN A 109 7.07 4.99 -12.53
C GLN A 109 6.25 4.18 -11.52
N VAL A 110 5.07 4.67 -11.11
CA VAL A 110 4.14 3.93 -10.24
C VAL A 110 3.74 2.61 -10.90
N ALA A 111 3.34 2.64 -12.18
CA ALA A 111 2.97 1.45 -12.93
C ALA A 111 4.13 0.46 -13.10
N LYS A 112 5.35 0.97 -13.33
CA LYS A 112 6.56 0.14 -13.41
C LYS A 112 6.85 -0.56 -12.07
N LEU A 113 6.80 0.17 -10.96
CA LEU A 113 7.02 -0.40 -9.62
C LEU A 113 5.94 -1.42 -9.28
N ALA A 114 4.67 -1.15 -9.61
CA ALA A 114 3.59 -2.10 -9.41
C ALA A 114 3.87 -3.44 -10.09
N LYS A 115 4.33 -3.41 -11.35
CA LYS A 115 4.73 -4.60 -12.09
C LYS A 115 5.92 -5.32 -11.44
N GLN A 116 6.93 -4.57 -11.00
CA GLN A 116 8.09 -5.14 -10.32
C GLN A 116 7.74 -5.78 -8.97
N ILE A 117 6.77 -5.23 -8.25
CA ILE A 117 6.30 -5.78 -6.97
C ILE A 117 5.51 -7.07 -7.20
N SER A 118 4.70 -7.14 -8.26
CA SER A 118 3.84 -8.28 -8.56
C SER A 118 4.53 -9.42 -9.34
N GLU A 119 5.68 -9.16 -9.96
CA GLU A 119 6.51 -10.15 -10.63
C GLU A 119 7.43 -10.87 -9.62
N ALA A 120 7.10 -12.14 -9.33
CA ALA A 120 7.95 -13.07 -8.57
C ALA A 120 8.87 -13.87 -9.48
#